data_AF-A0A1I2BFM7-F1
#
_entry.id   AF-A0A1I2BFM7-F1
#
_cell.length_a   1.000
_cell.length_b   1.000
_cell.length_c   1.000
_cell.angle_alpha   90.00
_cell.angle_beta   90.00
_cell.angle_gamma   90.00
#
_symmetry.space_group_name_H-M   'P 1'
#
loop_
_entity.id
_entity.type
_entity.pdbx_description
1 polymer ?
#
loop_
_entity_poly.entity_id
_entity_poly.type
_entity_poly.pdbx_seq_one_letter_code
_entity_poly.pdbx_strand_id
1 'polypeptide(L)'
;MPRGGSRPVSGPPPDPNALRRNRLSDQAGWTMLPAEGRAGEPPAWPLVDVHPREWDLWRELWTRPQAVAWEQFGLELEVALFVRKLTDAERPGSSVELQKVMRQFLDGLGLSVQGMRRNRWRIAPQESEQDQAAEQSPRPPARRSARDRLKVVAHGDGS
;
A
#
# COMPACT_ATOMS: atom_id res chain seq x y z
N MET A 1 -14.46 -43.35 -27.23
CA MET A 1 -14.54 -41.95 -27.71
C MET A 1 -14.31 -41.02 -26.52
N PRO A 2 -13.30 -40.12 -26.54
CA PRO A 2 -13.11 -39.19 -25.43
C PRO A 2 -14.07 -38.01 -25.56
N ARG A 3 -14.87 -37.75 -24.52
CA ARG A 3 -15.78 -36.58 -24.45
C ARG A 3 -14.97 -35.34 -24.02
N GLY A 4 -14.99 -34.30 -24.84
CA GLY A 4 -14.31 -33.02 -24.57
C GLY A 4 -14.90 -32.28 -23.37
N GLY A 5 -14.03 -31.78 -22.50
CA GLY A 5 -14.38 -30.98 -21.33
C GLY A 5 -14.91 -29.58 -21.66
N SER A 6 -15.73 -29.06 -20.75
CA SER A 6 -16.34 -27.72 -20.78
C SER A 6 -15.28 -26.61 -20.80
N ARG A 7 -15.35 -25.71 -21.77
CA ARG A 7 -14.52 -24.49 -21.82
C ARG A 7 -15.04 -23.45 -20.81
N PRO A 8 -14.19 -22.77 -20.03
CA PRO A 8 -14.60 -21.84 -18.98
C PRO A 8 -15.04 -20.44 -19.47
N VAL A 9 -15.27 -20.25 -20.78
CA VAL A 9 -15.54 -18.91 -21.33
C VAL A 9 -16.68 -18.97 -22.34
N SER A 10 -17.92 -19.02 -21.86
CA SER A 10 -19.10 -18.65 -22.64
C SER A 10 -20.13 -18.01 -21.73
N GLY A 11 -19.85 -16.77 -21.35
CA GLY A 11 -20.83 -15.83 -20.83
C GLY A 11 -21.03 -14.71 -21.86
N PRO A 12 -22.24 -14.15 -22.01
CA PRO A 12 -22.49 -13.00 -22.88
C PRO A 12 -21.54 -11.83 -22.56
N PRO A 13 -21.12 -11.05 -23.56
CA PRO A 13 -20.25 -9.90 -23.35
C PRO A 13 -20.88 -8.93 -22.34
N PRO A 14 -20.12 -8.44 -21.34
CA PRO A 14 -20.64 -7.49 -20.37
C PRO A 14 -21.11 -6.20 -21.05
N ASP A 15 -22.34 -5.79 -20.77
CA ASP A 15 -22.98 -4.63 -21.38
C ASP A 15 -22.15 -3.33 -21.18
N PRO A 16 -21.77 -2.61 -22.25
CA PRO A 16 -20.96 -1.41 -22.17
C PRO A 16 -21.65 -0.22 -21.48
N ASN A 17 -22.97 -0.26 -21.27
CA ASN A 17 -23.72 0.83 -20.62
C ASN A 17 -24.11 0.54 -19.16
N ALA A 18 -23.63 -0.56 -18.58
CA ALA A 18 -23.75 -0.83 -17.14
C ALA A 18 -22.89 0.20 -16.37
N LEU A 19 -23.50 1.28 -15.88
CA LEU A 19 -22.89 2.39 -15.13
C LEU A 19 -21.64 2.00 -14.30
N ARG A 20 -20.45 2.06 -14.93
CA ARG A 20 -19.15 1.86 -14.28
C ARG A 20 -18.54 3.19 -13.87
N ARG A 21 -19.24 3.97 -13.06
CA ARG A 21 -18.73 5.22 -12.52
C ARG A 21 -19.12 5.28 -11.05
N ASN A 22 -18.17 4.91 -10.17
CA ASN A 22 -18.22 5.03 -8.71
C ASN A 22 -19.06 4.01 -7.92
N ARG A 23 -18.74 2.71 -8.01
CA ARG A 23 -19.13 1.78 -6.94
C ARG A 23 -18.11 1.82 -5.80
N LEU A 24 -18.59 2.09 -4.58
CA LEU A 24 -17.81 2.04 -3.33
C LEU A 24 -17.13 0.66 -3.12
N SER A 25 -17.66 -0.40 -3.74
CA SER A 25 -17.08 -1.74 -3.73
C SER A 25 -15.76 -1.87 -4.50
N ASP A 26 -15.46 -0.97 -5.45
CA ASP A 26 -14.16 -0.98 -6.15
C ASP A 26 -13.06 -0.34 -5.28
N GLN A 27 -13.43 0.49 -4.29
CA GLN A 27 -12.54 0.96 -3.24
C GLN A 27 -12.38 -0.09 -2.13
N ALA A 28 -13.37 -0.98 -1.94
CA ALA A 28 -13.35 -2.06 -0.96
C ALA A 28 -12.39 -3.24 -1.29
N GLY A 29 -11.55 -3.13 -2.34
CA GLY A 29 -10.67 -4.21 -2.79
C GLY A 29 -9.17 -3.90 -2.77
N TRP A 30 -8.77 -2.66 -2.47
CA TRP A 30 -7.36 -2.26 -2.47
C TRP A 30 -6.85 -2.06 -1.03
N THR A 31 -5.71 -2.66 -0.72
CA THR A 31 -5.00 -2.41 0.54
C THR A 31 -4.14 -1.16 0.39
N MET A 32 -4.36 -0.18 1.27
CA MET A 32 -3.52 1.02 1.37
C MET A 32 -2.36 0.74 2.34
N LEU A 33 -1.13 0.85 1.85
CA LEU A 33 0.10 0.70 2.61
C LEU A 33 0.61 2.07 3.06
N PRO A 34 1.14 2.21 4.28
CA PRO A 34 1.67 3.48 4.78
C PRO A 34 2.89 3.91 3.97
N ALA A 35 2.97 5.18 3.60
CA ALA A 35 4.02 5.67 2.72
C ALA A 35 5.39 5.75 3.42
N GLU A 36 5.35 5.94 4.74
CA GLU A 36 6.49 6.01 5.65
C GLU A 36 7.16 4.64 5.80
N GLY A 37 6.47 3.57 5.39
CA GLY A 37 6.96 2.22 5.48
C GLY A 37 6.51 1.47 6.74
N ARG A 38 7.13 0.31 6.98
CA ARG A 38 6.92 -0.45 8.21
C ARG A 38 7.80 0.13 9.33
N ALA A 39 7.21 0.36 10.49
CA ALA A 39 7.93 0.81 11.68
C ALA A 39 8.62 -0.36 12.42
N GLY A 40 9.72 -0.03 13.13
CA GLY A 40 10.43 -0.97 13.99
C GLY A 40 11.54 -1.76 13.29
N GLU A 41 12.27 -2.54 14.09
CA GLU A 41 13.35 -3.41 13.60
C GLU A 41 12.79 -4.53 12.70
N PRO A 42 13.56 -4.96 11.68
CA PRO A 42 13.15 -6.10 10.86
C PRO A 42 13.06 -7.38 11.70
N PRO A 43 12.25 -8.37 11.26
CA PRO A 43 12.21 -9.66 11.91
C PRO A 43 13.57 -10.36 11.86
N ALA A 44 13.72 -11.36 12.74
CA ALA A 44 14.90 -12.21 12.76
C ALA A 44 15.10 -12.88 11.38
N TRP A 45 16.35 -12.95 10.94
CA TRP A 45 16.71 -13.59 9.67
C TRP A 45 16.34 -15.08 9.71
N PRO A 46 15.46 -15.58 8.82
CA PRO A 46 14.91 -16.93 8.94
C PRO A 46 15.77 -18.02 8.28
N LEU A 47 16.79 -17.66 7.49
CA LEU A 47 17.65 -18.63 6.81
C LEU A 47 18.89 -18.96 7.63
N VAL A 48 19.50 -20.11 7.34
CA VAL A 48 20.80 -20.50 7.91
C VAL A 48 21.88 -19.59 7.34
N ASP A 49 22.71 -19.07 8.25
CA ASP A 49 23.81 -18.13 8.05
C ASP A 49 23.38 -16.83 7.32
N VAL A 50 23.77 -15.67 7.84
CA VAL A 50 23.50 -14.39 7.16
C VAL A 50 24.80 -13.80 6.65
N HIS A 51 24.85 -13.50 5.35
CA HIS A 51 25.99 -12.76 4.80
C HIS A 51 25.81 -11.25 5.02
N PRO A 52 26.87 -10.44 5.25
CA PRO A 52 26.73 -9.00 5.49
C PRO A 52 25.87 -8.25 4.46
N ARG A 53 26.08 -8.54 3.16
CA ARG A 53 25.26 -7.96 2.08
C ARG A 53 23.78 -8.35 2.15
N GLU A 54 23.48 -9.57 2.54
CA GLU A 54 22.10 -10.02 2.72
C GLU A 54 21.45 -9.26 3.88
N TRP A 55 22.17 -9.08 4.99
CA TRP A 55 21.67 -8.35 6.14
C TRP A 55 21.37 -6.88 5.83
N ASP A 56 22.20 -6.22 5.02
CA ASP A 56 21.95 -4.84 4.59
C ASP A 56 20.67 -4.72 3.76
N LEU A 57 20.51 -5.59 2.76
CA LEU A 57 19.32 -5.64 1.92
C LEU A 57 18.06 -6.02 2.70
N TRP A 58 18.18 -6.95 3.67
CA TRP A 58 17.08 -7.33 4.56
C TRP A 58 16.57 -6.12 5.34
N ARG A 59 17.48 -5.40 6.03
CA ARG A 59 17.12 -4.20 6.79
C ARG A 59 16.47 -3.15 5.89
N GLU A 60 17.02 -2.91 4.71
CA GLU A 60 16.45 -1.92 3.77
C GLU A 60 15.06 -2.33 3.27
N LEU A 61 14.83 -3.60 2.93
CA LEU A 61 13.52 -4.02 2.41
C LEU A 61 12.43 -3.92 3.47
N TRP A 62 12.76 -4.23 4.73
CA TRP A 62 11.80 -4.19 5.83
C TRP A 62 11.41 -2.79 6.29
N THR A 63 12.05 -1.72 5.79
CA THR A 63 11.55 -0.35 5.98
C THR A 63 10.51 0.05 4.95
N ARG A 64 10.24 -0.76 3.91
CA ARG A 64 9.35 -0.36 2.82
C ARG A 64 7.86 -0.46 3.19
N PRO A 65 6.96 0.27 2.51
CA PRO A 65 5.50 0.14 2.68
C PRO A 65 4.99 -1.30 2.55
N GLN A 66 5.55 -2.06 1.60
CA GLN A 66 5.18 -3.45 1.34
C GLN A 66 5.46 -4.37 2.53
N ALA A 67 6.43 -4.04 3.38
CA ALA A 67 6.81 -4.85 4.52
C ALA A 67 5.70 -5.01 5.56
N VAL A 68 4.78 -4.04 5.65
CA VAL A 68 3.57 -4.16 6.49
C VAL A 68 2.70 -5.32 6.01
N ALA A 69 2.54 -5.46 4.69
CA ALA A 69 1.79 -6.58 4.13
C ALA A 69 2.56 -7.89 4.28
N TRP A 70 3.87 -7.89 4.09
CA TRP A 70 4.68 -9.10 4.27
C TRP A 70 4.59 -9.66 5.69
N GLU A 71 4.66 -8.79 6.71
CA GLU A 71 4.46 -9.17 8.11
C GLU A 71 3.04 -9.71 8.36
N GLN A 72 2.02 -9.02 7.85
CA GLN A 72 0.63 -9.46 7.99
C GLN A 72 0.40 -10.86 7.40
N PHE A 73 1.08 -11.20 6.31
CA PHE A 73 0.94 -12.46 5.60
C PHE A 73 1.99 -13.52 5.97
N GLY A 74 2.95 -13.21 6.85
CA GLY A 74 4.01 -14.14 7.25
C GLY A 74 4.96 -14.51 6.10
N LEU A 75 5.37 -13.53 5.31
CA LEU A 75 6.22 -13.73 4.11
C LEU A 75 7.73 -13.55 4.38
N GLU A 76 8.16 -13.70 5.63
CA GLU A 76 9.56 -13.48 6.02
C GLU A 76 10.51 -14.39 5.26
N LEU A 77 10.13 -15.66 5.07
CA LEU A 77 10.97 -16.63 4.37
C LEU A 77 11.12 -16.28 2.89
N GLU A 78 10.04 -15.87 2.22
CA GLU A 78 10.03 -15.44 0.82
C GLU A 78 10.89 -14.20 0.60
N VAL A 79 10.79 -13.21 1.49
CA VAL A 79 11.63 -12.00 1.45
C VAL A 79 13.10 -12.38 1.65
N ALA A 80 13.41 -13.33 2.54
CA ALA A 80 14.79 -13.73 2.81
C ALA A 80 15.40 -14.49 1.63
N LEU A 81 14.63 -15.37 0.99
CA LEU A 81 15.02 -16.05 -0.24
C LEU A 81 15.23 -15.05 -1.38
N PHE A 82 14.37 -14.04 -1.51
CA PHE A 82 14.56 -12.96 -2.47
C PHE A 82 15.87 -12.21 -2.22
N VAL A 83 16.16 -11.81 -0.98
CA VAL A 83 17.41 -11.11 -0.61
C VAL A 83 18.65 -11.93 -0.96
N ARG A 84 18.67 -13.23 -0.62
CA ARG A 84 19.77 -14.14 -0.95
C ARG A 84 20.00 -14.21 -2.45
N LYS A 85 18.92 -14.35 -3.22
CA LYS A 85 19.01 -14.41 -4.68
C LYS A 85 19.35 -13.07 -5.32
N LEU A 86 18.90 -11.96 -4.75
CA LEU A 86 19.28 -10.62 -5.19
C LEU A 86 20.78 -10.40 -4.99
N THR A 87 21.33 -10.82 -3.84
CA THR A 87 22.77 -10.79 -3.57
C THR A 87 23.57 -11.59 -4.59
N ASP A 88 23.08 -12.77 -5.00
CA ASP A 88 23.69 -13.54 -6.08
C ASP A 88 23.57 -12.83 -7.45
N ALA A 89 22.43 -12.17 -7.71
CA ALA A 89 22.15 -11.49 -8.97
C ALA A 89 22.95 -10.20 -9.17
N GLU A 90 23.39 -9.56 -8.08
CA GLU A 90 24.27 -8.39 -8.12
C GLU A 90 25.69 -8.72 -8.63
N ARG A 91 26.09 -10.01 -8.60
CA ARG A 91 27.42 -10.42 -9.05
C ARG A 91 27.55 -10.32 -10.58
N PRO A 92 28.70 -9.86 -11.11
CA PRO A 92 28.96 -9.87 -12.54
C PRO A 92 28.78 -11.27 -13.15
N GLY A 93 28.14 -11.36 -14.31
CA GLY A 93 27.90 -12.62 -15.00
C GLY A 93 26.71 -13.43 -14.46
N SER A 94 25.83 -12.83 -13.65
CA SER A 94 24.57 -13.44 -13.21
C SER A 94 23.79 -14.04 -14.39
N SER A 95 23.23 -15.24 -14.23
CA SER A 95 22.53 -15.93 -15.32
C SER A 95 21.18 -15.28 -15.67
N VAL A 96 20.76 -15.39 -16.93
CA VAL A 96 19.43 -14.94 -17.38
C VAL A 96 18.30 -15.66 -16.63
N GLU A 97 18.53 -16.92 -16.23
CA GLU A 97 17.54 -17.67 -15.45
C GLU A 97 17.33 -17.07 -14.06
N LEU A 98 18.41 -16.63 -13.40
CA LEU A 98 18.31 -15.91 -12.13
C LEU A 98 17.51 -14.61 -12.30
N GLN A 99 17.70 -13.88 -13.41
CA GLN A 99 16.92 -12.67 -13.69
C GLN A 99 15.42 -12.94 -13.83
N LYS A 100 15.01 -14.09 -14.41
CA LYS A 100 13.60 -14.48 -14.48
C LYS A 100 13.03 -14.80 -13.10
N VAL A 101 13.79 -15.53 -12.28
CA VAL A 101 13.40 -15.82 -10.89
C VAL A 101 13.23 -14.51 -10.11
N MET A 102 14.12 -13.53 -10.29
CA MET A 102 13.99 -12.20 -9.67
C MET A 102 12.72 -11.47 -10.06
N ARG A 103 12.32 -11.53 -11.33
CA ARG A 103 11.05 -10.92 -11.75
C ARG A 103 9.85 -11.53 -11.03
N GLN A 104 9.83 -12.86 -10.86
CA GLN A 104 8.74 -13.55 -10.16
C GLN A 104 8.66 -13.13 -8.69
N PHE A 105 9.80 -13.02 -8.00
CA PHE A 105 9.85 -12.51 -6.63
C PHE A 105 9.38 -11.06 -6.54
N LEU A 106 9.85 -10.18 -7.44
CA LEU A 106 9.43 -8.78 -7.46
C LEU A 106 7.92 -8.64 -7.64
N ASP A 107 7.31 -9.47 -8.50
CA ASP A 107 5.87 -9.48 -8.70
C ASP A 107 5.13 -10.04 -7.47
N GLY A 108 5.60 -11.15 -6.90
CA GLY A 108 4.98 -11.76 -5.72
C GLY A 108 5.02 -10.87 -4.48
N LEU A 109 6.17 -10.24 -4.22
CA LEU A 109 6.40 -9.34 -3.09
C LEU A 109 5.82 -7.93 -3.30
N GLY A 110 5.20 -7.64 -4.45
CA GLY A 110 4.66 -6.30 -4.73
C GLY A 110 5.73 -5.22 -4.89
N LEU A 111 6.95 -5.60 -5.24
CA LEU A 111 8.05 -4.67 -5.50
C LEU A 111 8.06 -4.15 -6.94
N SER A 112 7.28 -4.77 -7.83
CA SER A 112 7.03 -4.28 -9.19
C SER A 112 5.66 -3.60 -9.32
N VAL A 113 5.49 -2.77 -10.35
CA VAL A 113 4.19 -2.17 -10.69
C VAL A 113 3.11 -3.23 -10.96
N GLN A 114 3.49 -4.35 -11.58
CA GLN A 114 2.57 -5.44 -11.85
C GLN A 114 2.19 -6.18 -10.55
N GLY A 115 3.16 -6.41 -9.68
CA GLY A 115 2.96 -7.00 -8.36
C GLY A 115 2.02 -6.16 -7.50
N MET A 116 2.26 -4.85 -7.40
CA MET A 116 1.38 -3.91 -6.69
C MET A 116 -0.06 -3.98 -7.21
N ARG A 117 -0.26 -4.01 -8.53
CA ARG A 117 -1.60 -4.13 -9.14
C ARG A 117 -2.24 -5.50 -8.86
N ARG A 118 -1.48 -6.59 -8.95
CA ARG A 118 -1.95 -7.96 -8.75
C ARG A 118 -2.37 -8.19 -7.30
N ASN A 119 -1.55 -7.73 -6.35
CA ASN A 119 -1.82 -7.82 -4.92
C ASN A 119 -2.89 -6.83 -4.46
N ARG A 120 -3.33 -5.93 -5.37
CA ARG A 120 -4.24 -4.82 -5.08
C ARG A 120 -3.71 -3.93 -3.97
N TRP A 121 -2.42 -3.64 -4.00
CA TRP A 121 -1.77 -2.73 -3.07
C TRP A 121 -1.59 -1.36 -3.69
N ARG A 122 -1.75 -0.32 -2.87
CA ARG A 122 -1.41 1.06 -3.18
C ARG A 122 -0.68 1.67 -2.00
N ILE A 123 0.31 2.49 -2.27
CA ILE A 123 0.97 3.28 -1.23
C ILE A 123 0.10 4.52 -1.01
N ALA A 124 -0.15 4.85 0.25
CA ALA A 124 -0.85 6.07 0.63
C ALA A 124 -0.07 7.31 0.14
N PRO A 125 -0.74 8.45 -0.08
CA PRO A 125 -0.04 9.71 -0.24
C PRO A 125 0.80 9.99 1.01
N GLN A 126 2.02 10.52 0.84
CA GLN A 126 2.75 11.08 1.98
C GLN A 126 1.98 12.31 2.45
N GLU A 127 1.51 12.29 3.69
CA GLU A 127 1.03 13.50 4.33
C GLU A 127 2.24 14.40 4.54
N SER A 128 2.22 15.59 3.92
CA SER A 128 3.29 16.54 4.12
C SER A 128 3.23 17.05 5.57
N GLU A 129 4.37 17.31 6.20
CA GLU A 129 4.42 17.89 7.56
C GLU A 129 3.59 19.19 7.67
N GLN A 130 3.36 19.87 6.55
CA GLN A 130 2.53 21.06 6.42
C GLN A 130 1.03 20.77 6.58
N ASP A 131 0.55 19.61 6.12
CA ASP A 131 -0.85 19.19 6.29
C ASP A 131 -1.12 18.80 7.75
N GLN A 132 -0.19 18.10 8.39
CA GLN A 132 -0.30 17.73 9.81
C GLN A 132 -0.21 18.94 10.75
N ALA A 133 0.65 19.93 10.45
CA ALA A 133 0.73 21.18 11.21
C ALA A 133 -0.52 22.08 11.03
N ALA A 134 -1.19 22.00 9.88
CA ALA A 134 -2.42 22.73 9.61
C ALA A 134 -3.62 22.15 10.38
N GLU A 135 -3.70 20.82 10.55
CA GLU A 135 -4.74 20.17 11.36
C GLU A 135 -4.53 20.34 12.87
N GLN A 136 -3.29 20.48 13.32
CA GLN A 136 -2.95 20.70 14.75
C GLN A 136 -3.04 22.18 15.16
N SER A 137 -3.26 23.10 14.22
CA SER A 137 -3.45 24.51 14.53
C SER A 137 -4.86 24.76 15.08
N PRO A 138 -5.04 25.39 16.27
CA PRO A 138 -6.35 25.65 16.82
C PRO A 138 -7.14 26.56 15.87
N ARG A 139 -8.26 26.04 15.37
CA ARG A 139 -9.18 26.77 14.48
C ARG A 139 -9.56 28.09 15.15
N PRO A 140 -9.32 29.26 14.53
CA PRO A 140 -9.64 30.53 15.15
C PRO A 140 -11.15 30.59 15.46
N PRO A 141 -11.55 31.13 16.62
CA PRO A 141 -12.96 31.17 17.00
C PRO A 141 -13.76 31.89 15.91
N ALA A 142 -14.85 31.27 15.47
CA ALA A 142 -15.72 31.81 14.45
C ALA A 142 -16.14 33.24 14.83
N ARG A 143 -15.86 34.21 13.95
CA ARG A 143 -16.25 35.62 14.18
C ARG A 143 -17.77 35.67 14.28
N ARG A 144 -18.28 36.17 15.41
CA ARG A 144 -19.71 36.43 15.62
C ARG A 144 -20.21 37.32 14.50
N SER A 145 -21.17 36.81 13.72
CA SER A 145 -21.74 37.54 12.59
C SER A 145 -22.55 38.75 13.08
N ALA A 146 -22.73 39.75 12.21
CA ALA A 146 -23.52 40.95 12.53
C ALA A 146 -24.96 40.65 12.99
N ARG A 147 -25.53 39.50 12.58
CA ARG A 147 -26.84 39.02 13.06
C ARG A 147 -26.85 38.66 14.55
N ASP A 148 -25.72 38.23 15.09
CA ASP A 148 -25.55 37.87 16.49
C ASP A 148 -25.54 39.12 17.40
N ARG A 149 -25.13 40.27 16.85
CA ARG A 149 -25.16 41.57 17.53
C ARG A 149 -26.55 42.20 17.59
N LEU A 150 -27.45 41.83 16.68
CA LEU A 150 -28.79 42.41 16.60
C LEU A 150 -29.81 41.74 17.55
N LYS A 151 -29.42 40.69 18.27
CA LYS A 151 -30.28 40.00 19.25
C LYS A 151 -30.20 40.58 20.67
N VAL A 152 -29.32 41.54 20.93
CA VAL A 152 -29.20 42.20 22.24
C VAL A 152 -29.74 43.62 22.09
N VAL A 153 -31.07 43.77 22.11
CA VAL A 153 -31.85 44.82 22.81
C VAL A 153 -33.32 44.53 22.46
N ALA A 154 -33.99 43.78 23.32
CA ALA A 154 -35.44 43.82 23.47
C ALA A 154 -35.78 43.29 24.87
N HIS A 155 -35.73 44.16 25.87
CA HIS A 155 -36.68 44.29 26.98
C HIS A 155 -36.10 45.22 28.05
N GLY A 156 -36.82 46.31 28.28
CA GLY A 156 -36.53 47.33 29.28
C GLY A 156 -37.73 48.25 29.37
N ASP A 157 -38.62 47.93 30.31
CA ASP A 157 -39.84 48.66 30.67
C ASP A 157 -39.60 50.15 30.96
N GLY A 158 -40.64 50.97 30.79
CA GLY A 158 -40.68 52.28 31.42
C GLY A 158 -41.75 53.24 30.90
N SER A 159 -42.99 53.09 31.38
CA SER A 159 -43.82 54.11 32.07
C SER A 159 -45.29 53.69 32.12
#